data_AF-A0A2S9GQ93-F1
#
_entry.id   AF-A0A2S9GQ93-F1
#
_cell.length_a   1.000
_cell.length_b   1.000
_cell.length_c   1.000
_cell.angle_alpha   90.00
_cell.angle_beta   90.00
_cell.angle_gamma   90.00
#
_symmetry.space_group_name_H-M   'P 1'
#
loop_
_entity.id
_entity.type
_entity.pdbx_description
1 polymer ?
#
loop_
_entity_poly.entity_id
_entity_poly.type
_entity_poly.pdbx_seq_one_letter_code
_entity_poly.pdbx_strand_id
1 'polypeptide(L)' 'HSDIRVLRNSRSKGPAAARNAGLAVCASDYVAFLDSDVVPRKGWLEALLGHFCDPAVALVAPRIVALHQSDN' A
#
# COMPACT_ATOMS: atom_id res chain seq x y z
N HIS A 1 0.84 -18.39 7.40
CA HIS A 1 -0.53 -18.09 6.94
C HIS A 1 -0.59 -16.61 6.62
N SER A 2 -0.96 -16.25 5.40
CA SER A 2 -1.16 -14.85 5.04
C SER A 2 -2.60 -14.49 5.41
N ASP A 3 -2.77 -13.65 6.43
CA ASP A 3 -4.09 -13.16 6.83
C ASP A 3 -4.62 -12.19 5.77
N ILE A 4 -5.43 -12.73 4.84
CA ILE A 4 -6.09 -11.95 3.80
C ILE A 4 -7.54 -11.73 4.20
N ARG A 5 -7.94 -10.46 4.28
CA ARG A 5 -9.33 -10.05 4.51
C ARG A 5 -9.85 -9.26 3.31
N VAL A 6 -11.01 -9.65 2.78
CA VAL A 6 -11.67 -8.94 1.68
C VAL A 6 -12.84 -8.13 2.22
N LEU A 7 -12.85 -6.83 1.92
CA LEU A 7 -13.98 -5.94 2.19
C LEU A 7 -14.67 -5.63 0.87
N ARG A 8 -15.97 -5.92 0.78
CA ARG A 8 -16.76 -5.66 -0.43
C ARG A 8 -17.72 -4.51 -0.22
N ASN A 9 -17.64 -3.50 -1.07
CA ASN A 9 -18.68 -2.48 -1.18
C ASN A 9 -19.90 -3.05 -1.93
N SER A 10 -21.11 -2.77 -1.46
CA SER A 10 -22.36 -3.21 -2.12
C SER A 10 -22.57 -2.61 -3.52
N ARG A 11 -21.90 -1.49 -3.82
CA ARG A 11 -21.83 -0.86 -5.15
C ARG A 11 -20.44 -0.27 -5.38
N SER A 12 -20.06 -0.05 -6.63
CA SER A 12 -18.81 0.65 -6.96
C SER A 12 -18.84 2.09 -6.44
N LYS A 13 -17.82 2.49 -5.69
CA LYS A 13 -17.67 3.83 -5.09
C LYS A 13 -16.35 4.52 -5.50
N GLY A 14 -15.60 3.90 -6.42
CA GLY A 14 -14.27 4.37 -6.83
C GLY A 14 -13.15 4.01 -5.83
N PRO A 15 -11.89 4.22 -6.25
CA PRO A 15 -10.70 3.76 -5.52
C PRO A 15 -10.49 4.46 -4.17
N ALA A 16 -10.77 5.76 -4.08
CA ALA A 16 -10.62 6.50 -2.82
C ALA A 16 -11.52 5.93 -1.70
N ALA A 17 -12.78 5.62 -2.02
CA ALA A 17 -13.71 5.01 -1.06
C ALA A 17 -13.26 3.60 -0.64
N ALA A 18 -12.66 2.82 -1.56
CA ALA A 18 -12.11 1.51 -1.24
C ALA A 18 -10.91 1.60 -0.28
N ARG A 19 -9.98 2.53 -0.53
CA ARG A 19 -8.82 2.80 0.34
C ARG A 19 -9.26 3.22 1.75
N ASN A 20 -10.21 4.15 1.84
CA ASN A 20 -10.74 4.62 3.14
C ASN A 20 -11.43 3.48 3.93
N ALA A 21 -12.18 2.61 3.25
CA ALA A 21 -12.82 1.46 3.90
C ALA A 21 -11.80 0.45 4.44
N GLY A 22 -10.71 0.21 3.70
CA GLY A 22 -9.60 -0.61 4.16
C GLY A 22 -8.87 0.01 5.35
N LEU A 23 -8.51 1.30 5.26
CA LEU A 23 -7.83 2.04 6.33
C LEU A 23 -8.60 1.99 7.66
N ALA A 24 -9.93 2.14 7.60
CA ALA A 24 -10.79 2.17 8.79
C ALA A 24 -10.79 0.85 9.59
N VAL A 25 -10.32 -0.27 9.02
CA VAL A 25 -10.23 -1.56 9.71
C VAL A 25 -8.79 -2.02 9.95
N CYS A 26 -7.79 -1.26 9.50
CA CYS A 26 -6.39 -1.53 9.79
C CYS A 26 -6.09 -1.20 11.25
N ALA A 27 -5.35 -2.06 11.92
CA ALA A 27 -4.90 -1.87 13.30
C ALA A 27 -3.38 -1.74 13.42
N SER A 28 -2.67 -1.71 12.29
CA SER A 28 -1.21 -1.57 12.24
C SER A 28 -0.79 -0.10 12.36
N ASP A 29 0.41 0.12 12.90
CA ASP A 29 1.00 1.47 13.03
C ASP A 29 1.22 2.15 11.67
N TYR A 30 1.46 1.34 10.63
CA TYR A 30 1.63 1.79 9.25
C TYR A 30 0.66 1.08 8.32
N VAL A 31 0.20 1.79 7.29
CA VAL A 31 -0.64 1.24 6.21
C VAL A 31 0.01 1.59 4.88
N ALA A 32 0.25 0.57 4.06
CA ALA A 32 0.71 0.75 2.68
C ALA A 32 -0.45 0.49 1.71
N PHE A 33 -0.74 1.47 0.85
CA PHE A 33 -1.67 1.29 -0.25
C PHE A 33 -0.90 0.82 -1.50
N LEU A 34 -1.37 -0.27 -2.10
CA LEU A 34 -0.90 -0.75 -3.40
C LEU A 34 -2.11 -0.84 -4.34
N ASP A 35 -1.89 -0.53 -5.61
CA ASP A 35 -2.85 -0.87 -6.65
C ASP A 35 -2.75 -2.36 -6.98
N SER A 36 -3.82 -2.93 -7.53
CA SER A 36 -3.95 -4.39 -7.76
C SER A 36 -2.98 -4.94 -8.82
N ASP A 37 -2.30 -4.06 -9.54
CA ASP A 37 -1.38 -4.33 -10.65
C ASP A 37 0.06 -3.88 -10.34
N VAL A 38 0.39 -3.63 -9.07
CA VAL A 38 1.74 -3.27 -8.62
C VAL A 38 2.55 -4.51 -8.26
N VAL A 39 3.79 -4.56 -8.74
CA VAL A 39 4.79 -5.56 -8.32
C VAL A 39 5.88 -4.87 -7.49
N PRO A 40 5.85 -4.98 -6.15
CA PRO A 40 6.87 -4.38 -5.32
C PRO A 40 8.20 -5.14 -5.40
N ARG A 41 9.31 -4.40 -5.46
CA ARG A 41 10.68 -4.98 -5.42
C ARG A 41 11.03 -5.44 -4.02
N LYS A 42 11.92 -6.44 -3.88
CA LYS A 42 12.44 -6.84 -2.57
C LYS A 42 13.06 -5.64 -1.83
N GLY A 43 12.74 -5.48 -0.56
CA GLY A 43 13.25 -4.37 0.27
C GLY A 43 12.47 -3.06 0.16
N TRP A 44 11.39 -3.00 -0.64
CA TRP A 44 10.64 -1.77 -0.86
C TRP A 44 10.02 -1.20 0.42
N LEU A 45 9.51 -2.07 1.30
CA LEU A 45 8.78 -1.64 2.49
C LEU A 45 9.77 -1.09 3.52
N GLU A 46 10.90 -1.77 3.72
CA GLU A 46 11.96 -1.35 4.62
C GLU A 46 12.56 0.00 4.20
N ALA A 47 12.76 0.19 2.90
CA ALA A 47 13.22 1.47 2.36
C ALA A 47 12.24 2.62 2.67
N LEU A 48 10.94 2.38 2.56
CA LEU A 48 9.92 3.37 2.91
C LEU A 48 9.82 3.59 4.43
N LEU A 49 9.82 2.52 5.21
CA LEU A 49 9.68 2.59 6.66
C LEU A 49 10.82 3.36 7.33
N GLY A 50 12.04 3.32 6.78
CA GLY A 50 13.18 4.06 7.30
C GLY A 50 13.00 5.58 7.34
N HIS A 51 12.12 6.15 6.51
CA HIS A 51 11.83 7.60 6.53
C HIS A 51 11.03 8.04 7.76
N PHE A 52 10.25 7.16 8.38
CA PHE A 52 9.48 7.47 9.59
C PHE A 52 10.36 7.57 10.86
N CYS A 53 11.67 7.34 10.75
CA CYS A 53 12.63 7.70 11.79
C CYS A 53 12.66 9.22 12.06
N ASP A 54 12.27 10.04 11.07
CA ASP A 54 12.01 11.46 11.28
C ASP A 54 10.54 11.65 11.73
N PRO A 55 10.28 12.10 12.97
CA PRO A 55 8.93 12.28 13.47
C PRO A 55 8.12 13.35 12.73
N ALA A 56 8.74 14.19 11.89
CA ALA A 56 8.04 15.14 11.03
C ALA A 56 7.42 14.49 9.77
N VAL A 57 7.80 13.26 9.43
CA VAL A 57 7.32 12.57 8.23
C VAL A 57 6.00 11.84 8.50
N ALA A 58 4.92 12.29 7.85
CA ALA A 58 3.60 11.66 7.97
C ALA A 58 3.26 10.67 6.84
N LEU A 59 3.88 10.81 5.67
CA LEU A 59 3.61 9.98 4.50
C LEU A 59 4.85 9.89 3.62
N VAL A 60 5.07 8.73 3.02
CA VAL A 60 6.10 8.49 2.00
C VAL A 60 5.51 7.78 0.80
N ALA A 61 6.05 8.08 -0.37
CA ALA A 61 5.70 7.42 -1.61
C ALA A 61 6.99 7.02 -2.35
N PRO A 62 7.07 5.79 -2.89
CA PRO A 62 8.18 5.40 -3.73
C PRO A 62 8.06 6.07 -5.11
N ARG A 63 9.15 6.07 -5.87
CA ARG A 63 9.08 6.35 -7.31
C ARG A 63 8.38 5.17 -8.01
N ILE A 64 7.29 5.46 -8.70
CA ILE A 64 6.58 4.49 -9.54
C ILE A 64 7.24 4.44 -10.92
N VAL A 65 7.52 3.24 -11.40
CA VAL A 65 8.11 2.97 -12.72
C VAL A 65 7.25 1.96 -13.47
N ALA A 66 7.31 1.98 -14.80
CA ALA A 66 6.63 0.98 -15.61
C ALA A 66 7.24 -0.41 -15.39
N LEU A 67 6.39 -1.44 -15.42
CA LEU A 67 6.84 -2.83 -15.37
C LEU A 67 7.39 -3.24 -16.74
N HIS A 68 8.68 -3.58 -16.81
CA HIS A 68 9.31 -4.14 -18.01
C HIS A 68 9.39 -5.66 -17.89
N GLN A 69 9.14 -6.40 -18.99
CA GLN A 69 9.06 -7.87 -19.00
C GLN A 69 10.33 -8.59 -18.51
N SER A 70 11.48 -7.91 -18.49
CA SER A 70 12.77 -8.45 -18.02
C SER A 70 12.96 -8.39 -16.50
N ASP A 71 12.04 -7.77 -15.75
CA ASP A 71 12.16 -7.55 -14.29
C ASP A 71 11.53 -8.68 -13.45
N ASN A 72 11.21 -9.83 -14.06
CA ASN A 72 10.63 -11.03 -13.43
C ASN A 72 11.66 -12.14 -13.21
#